data_AF-A0A9D8AW93-F1
#
_entry.id   AF-A0A9D8AW93-F1
#
_cell.length_a   1.000
_cell.length_b   1.000
_cell.length_c   1.000
_cell.angle_alpha   90.00
_cell.angle_beta   90.00
_cell.angle_gamma   90.00
#
_symmetry.space_group_name_H-M   'P 1'
#
loop_
_entity.id
_entity.type
_entity.pdbx_description
1 polymer ?
#
loop_
_entity_poly.entity_id
_entity_poly.type
_entity_poly.pdbx_seq_one_letter_code
_entity_poly.pdbx_strand_id
1 'polypeptide(L)'
;MALPCKHEARVTKQVQPAIDLLSDMDVLHPGVLLQHAIQPDDYKSGLVFRSAIESIRGTFIASSTTGREGLVRSILENLLKRNHIADYAQSGSRARHDFTVGIEREPDYFAAIEVKGGEGNSINISERPLWAEEFAVWCHLDGAIVNQPAHGAHSIINRLTNELVRRHKLVDALFFKDLLCGTRTRPCPKYPECEDEIGLEAAPDVFLFPQRVPSLDDPEPPVHTVDRLRLPGLILELFGVDMSVQDRHIWEVHVKIAKSPNGMLRRMVQVCHQGETVDESTSRPWRTQE
;
A
#
# COMPACT_ATOMS: atom_id res chain seq x y z
N MET A 1 12.38 -6.75 8.95
CA MET A 1 11.36 -6.95 7.91
C MET A 1 10.39 -5.78 7.99
N ALA A 2 10.05 -5.12 6.88
CA ALA A 2 9.32 -3.84 6.92
C ALA A 2 7.92 -3.89 7.56
N LEU A 3 7.26 -5.05 7.59
CA LEU A 3 6.00 -5.25 8.32
C LEU A 3 6.05 -6.55 9.14
N PRO A 4 5.44 -6.59 10.35
CA PRO A 4 5.54 -7.75 11.24
C PRO A 4 4.51 -8.87 10.94
N CYS A 5 3.37 -8.54 10.31
CA CYS A 5 2.34 -9.53 9.99
C CYS A 5 2.78 -10.50 8.89
N LYS A 6 2.33 -11.75 8.98
CA LYS A 6 2.67 -12.82 8.03
C LYS A 6 1.44 -13.64 7.69
N HIS A 7 1.36 -14.09 6.45
CA HIS A 7 0.33 -15.06 6.07
C HIS A 7 0.57 -16.38 6.79
N GLU A 8 -0.52 -16.98 7.27
CA GLU A 8 -0.48 -18.32 7.82
C GLU A 8 -0.03 -19.34 6.78
N ALA A 9 0.94 -20.17 7.14
CA ALA A 9 1.49 -21.18 6.22
C ALA A 9 0.41 -22.17 5.78
N ARG A 10 -0.57 -22.47 6.64
CA ARG A 10 -1.72 -23.31 6.28
C ARG A 10 -2.54 -22.71 5.13
N VAL A 11 -2.66 -21.38 5.07
CA VAL A 11 -3.44 -20.68 4.06
C VAL A 11 -2.67 -20.61 2.75
N THR A 12 -1.40 -20.18 2.79
CA THR A 12 -0.58 -20.05 1.57
C THR A 12 -0.31 -21.39 0.90
N LYS A 13 -0.17 -22.49 1.67
CA LYS A 13 -0.03 -23.85 1.14
C LYS A 13 -1.24 -24.33 0.33
N GLN A 14 -2.41 -23.70 0.47
CA GLN A 14 -3.60 -24.06 -0.32
C GLN A 14 -3.57 -23.46 -1.73
N VAL A 15 -2.72 -22.47 -2.02
CA VAL A 15 -2.69 -21.80 -3.32
C VAL A 15 -2.28 -22.75 -4.44
N GLN A 16 -1.19 -23.51 -4.29
CA GLN A 16 -0.74 -24.41 -5.34
C GLN A 16 -1.75 -25.55 -5.60
N PRO A 17 -2.30 -26.25 -4.58
CA PRO A 17 -3.39 -27.20 -4.80
C PRO A 17 -4.62 -26.60 -5.49
N ALA A 18 -4.97 -25.35 -5.19
CA ALA A 18 -6.06 -24.67 -5.88
C ALA A 18 -5.72 -24.39 -7.35
N ILE A 19 -4.48 -23.99 -7.66
CA ILE A 19 -4.00 -23.83 -9.03
C ILE A 19 -4.06 -25.16 -9.77
N ASP A 20 -3.55 -26.24 -9.18
CA ASP A 20 -3.51 -27.56 -9.80
C ASP A 20 -4.93 -28.08 -10.06
N LEU A 21 -5.82 -28.00 -9.06
CA LEU A 21 -7.22 -28.38 -9.19
C LEU A 21 -7.90 -27.63 -10.32
N LEU A 22 -7.83 -26.29 -10.32
CA LEU A 22 -8.51 -25.46 -11.32
C LEU A 22 -7.92 -25.63 -12.71
N SER A 23 -6.60 -25.80 -12.79
CA SER A 23 -5.92 -26.02 -14.06
C SER A 23 -6.33 -27.36 -14.65
N ASP A 24 -6.45 -28.43 -13.86
CA ASP A 24 -6.67 -29.79 -14.36
C ASP A 24 -8.11 -30.31 -14.24
N MET A 25 -9.10 -29.42 -14.10
CA MET A 25 -10.52 -29.78 -14.02
C MET A 25 -11.00 -30.64 -15.21
N ASP A 26 -10.45 -30.43 -16.41
CA ASP A 26 -10.77 -31.20 -17.61
C ASP A 26 -10.39 -32.68 -17.51
N VAL A 27 -9.27 -32.96 -16.85
CA VAL A 27 -8.75 -34.31 -16.67
C VAL A 27 -9.30 -34.95 -15.39
N LEU A 28 -9.28 -34.21 -14.28
CA LEU A 28 -9.60 -34.73 -12.95
C LEU A 28 -11.12 -34.81 -12.72
N HIS A 29 -11.88 -33.85 -13.25
CA HIS A 29 -13.30 -33.67 -12.94
C HIS A 29 -14.16 -33.30 -14.17
N PRO A 30 -14.06 -34.01 -15.32
CA PRO A 30 -14.80 -33.66 -16.54
C PRO A 30 -16.33 -33.65 -16.34
N GLY A 31 -16.85 -34.52 -15.47
CA GLY A 31 -18.27 -34.56 -15.14
C GLY A 31 -18.79 -33.27 -14.50
N VAL A 32 -17.97 -32.58 -13.71
CA VAL A 32 -18.32 -31.27 -13.12
C VAL A 32 -18.41 -30.21 -14.21
N LEU A 33 -17.44 -30.19 -15.15
CA LEU A 33 -17.49 -29.26 -16.29
C LEU A 33 -18.77 -29.46 -17.11
N LEU A 34 -19.11 -30.70 -17.43
CA LEU A 34 -20.32 -31.01 -18.21
C LEU A 34 -21.62 -30.60 -17.51
N GLN A 35 -21.71 -30.76 -16.18
CA GLN A 35 -22.86 -30.29 -15.39
C GLN A 35 -23.06 -28.77 -15.48
N HIS A 36 -21.98 -28.02 -15.69
CA HIS A 36 -22.01 -26.57 -15.89
C HIS A 36 -21.97 -26.16 -17.37
N ALA A 37 -22.30 -27.08 -18.29
CA ALA A 37 -22.31 -26.86 -19.74
C ALA A 37 -20.96 -26.41 -20.32
N ILE A 38 -19.85 -26.86 -19.72
CA ILE A 38 -18.49 -26.66 -20.21
C ILE A 38 -18.00 -27.98 -20.81
N GLN A 39 -17.60 -27.95 -22.09
CA GLN A 39 -17.00 -29.13 -22.72
C GLN A 39 -15.55 -29.31 -22.22
N PRO A 40 -15.15 -30.50 -21.71
CA PRO A 40 -13.80 -30.73 -21.23
C PRO A 40 -12.71 -30.48 -22.27
N ASP A 41 -12.94 -30.87 -23.53
CA ASP A 41 -11.98 -30.67 -24.62
C ASP A 41 -11.70 -29.18 -24.88
N ASP A 42 -12.71 -28.33 -24.71
CA ASP A 42 -12.61 -26.87 -24.91
C ASP A 42 -12.00 -26.16 -23.70
N TYR A 43 -11.93 -26.81 -22.53
CA TYR A 43 -11.56 -26.15 -21.27
C TYR A 43 -10.19 -25.47 -21.36
N LYS A 44 -9.16 -26.21 -21.75
CA LYS A 44 -7.81 -25.67 -22.02
C LYS A 44 -7.64 -25.30 -23.49
N SER A 45 -7.91 -26.25 -24.39
CA SER A 45 -7.56 -26.10 -25.81
C SER A 45 -8.43 -25.06 -26.52
N GLY A 46 -9.69 -24.95 -26.13
CA GLY A 46 -10.64 -23.93 -26.59
C GLY A 46 -10.55 -22.60 -25.83
N LEU A 47 -9.54 -22.42 -24.96
CA LEU A 47 -9.28 -21.18 -24.18
C LEU A 47 -10.39 -20.77 -23.20
N VAL A 48 -11.34 -21.66 -22.86
CA VAL A 48 -12.43 -21.35 -21.93
C VAL A 48 -11.87 -21.01 -20.54
N PHE A 49 -10.97 -21.84 -20.01
CA PHE A 49 -10.33 -21.61 -18.70
C PHE A 49 -9.55 -20.30 -18.67
N ARG A 50 -8.71 -20.06 -19.68
CA ARG A 50 -7.93 -18.81 -19.78
C ARG A 50 -8.84 -17.59 -19.82
N SER A 51 -9.89 -17.62 -20.63
CA SER A 51 -10.85 -16.52 -20.77
C SER A 51 -11.60 -16.26 -19.46
N ALA A 52 -11.97 -17.33 -18.74
CA ALA A 52 -12.59 -17.23 -17.42
C ALA A 52 -11.66 -16.59 -16.39
N ILE A 53 -10.40 -17.05 -16.28
CA ILE A 53 -9.41 -16.48 -15.35
C ILE A 53 -9.18 -14.99 -15.63
N GLU A 54 -9.03 -14.60 -16.89
CA GLU A 54 -8.84 -13.21 -17.29
C GLU A 54 -10.07 -12.34 -16.95
N SER A 55 -11.28 -12.87 -17.18
CA SER A 55 -12.53 -12.17 -16.84
C SER A 55 -12.72 -12.01 -15.33
N ILE A 56 -12.43 -13.06 -14.56
CA ILE A 56 -12.44 -13.05 -13.09
C ILE A 56 -11.41 -12.04 -12.57
N ARG A 57 -10.19 -12.05 -13.10
CA ARG A 57 -9.14 -11.09 -12.74
C ARG A 57 -9.58 -9.65 -13.02
N GLY A 58 -10.15 -9.39 -14.19
CA GLY A 58 -10.68 -8.07 -14.55
C GLY A 58 -11.77 -7.60 -13.57
N THR A 59 -12.66 -8.50 -13.17
CA THR A 59 -13.71 -8.23 -12.18
C THR A 59 -13.11 -7.91 -10.81
N PHE A 60 -12.11 -8.68 -10.35
CA PHE A 60 -11.41 -8.40 -9.10
C PHE A 60 -10.69 -7.05 -9.12
N ILE A 61 -10.05 -6.67 -10.24
CA ILE A 61 -9.41 -5.37 -10.36
C ILE A 61 -10.46 -4.24 -10.24
N ALA A 62 -11.57 -4.33 -10.96
CA ALA A 62 -12.62 -3.31 -10.93
C ALA A 62 -13.29 -3.18 -9.55
N SER A 63 -13.66 -4.32 -8.94
CA SER A 63 -14.28 -4.33 -7.61
C SER A 63 -13.30 -3.91 -6.52
N SER A 64 -12.03 -4.31 -6.62
CA SER A 64 -11.02 -3.90 -5.64
C SER A 64 -10.73 -2.41 -5.70
N THR A 65 -10.61 -1.77 -6.87
CA THR A 65 -10.44 -0.30 -6.94
C THR A 65 -11.59 0.43 -6.26
N THR A 66 -12.84 0.06 -6.59
CA THR A 66 -14.04 0.65 -5.98
C THR A 66 -14.08 0.39 -4.47
N GLY A 67 -13.71 -0.82 -4.02
CA GLY A 67 -13.63 -1.18 -2.61
C GLY A 67 -12.53 -0.44 -1.84
N ARG A 68 -11.37 -0.23 -2.47
CA ARG A 68 -10.23 0.48 -1.87
C ARG A 68 -10.54 1.95 -1.63
N GLU A 69 -11.00 2.65 -2.67
CA GLU A 69 -11.47 4.03 -2.53
C GLU A 69 -12.67 4.14 -1.59
N GLY A 70 -13.58 3.15 -1.62
CA GLY A 70 -14.73 3.08 -0.70
C GLY A 70 -14.29 2.98 0.77
N LEU A 71 -13.23 2.23 1.07
CA LEU A 71 -12.68 2.16 2.43
C LEU A 71 -12.10 3.51 2.86
N VAL A 72 -11.28 4.14 2.01
CA VAL A 72 -10.71 5.47 2.31
C VAL A 72 -11.82 6.50 2.49
N ARG A 73 -12.84 6.48 1.63
CA ARG A 73 -14.04 7.34 1.76
C ARG A 73 -14.71 7.14 3.12
N SER A 74 -14.95 5.89 3.53
CA SER A 74 -15.55 5.58 4.84
C SER A 74 -14.72 6.11 6.01
N ILE A 75 -13.39 6.00 5.94
CA ILE A 75 -12.47 6.55 6.95
C ILE A 75 -12.61 8.08 7.03
N LEU A 76 -12.56 8.77 5.89
CA LEU A 76 -12.70 10.23 5.83
C LEU A 76 -14.10 10.69 6.29
N GLU A 77 -15.15 9.96 5.94
CA GLU A 77 -16.51 10.21 6.45
C GLU A 77 -16.59 10.11 7.97
N ASN A 78 -15.89 9.13 8.56
CA ASN A 78 -15.85 8.98 10.02
C ASN A 78 -15.05 10.11 10.68
N LEU A 79 -13.92 10.53 10.11
CA LEU A 79 -13.18 11.71 10.58
C LEU A 79 -14.06 12.97 10.54
N LEU A 80 -14.80 13.17 9.43
CA LEU A 80 -15.70 14.30 9.27
C LEU A 80 -16.83 14.27 10.30
N LYS A 81 -17.49 13.11 10.49
CA LYS A 81 -18.57 12.94 11.47
C LYS A 81 -18.11 13.16 12.92
N ARG A 82 -16.83 12.91 13.21
CA ARG A 82 -16.20 13.17 14.52
C ARG A 82 -15.65 14.59 14.66
N ASN A 83 -15.81 15.44 13.64
CA ASN A 83 -15.24 16.79 13.56
C ASN A 83 -13.70 16.82 13.68
N HIS A 84 -13.02 15.75 13.24
CA HIS A 84 -11.56 15.69 13.17
C HIS A 84 -10.98 16.34 11.91
N ILE A 85 -11.80 16.49 10.87
CA ILE A 85 -11.48 17.23 9.65
C ILE A 85 -12.65 18.17 9.33
N ALA A 86 -12.36 19.27 8.62
CA ALA A 86 -13.37 20.24 8.21
C ALA A 86 -14.22 19.74 7.03
N ASP A 87 -13.60 19.08 6.04
CA ASP A 87 -14.28 18.47 4.90
C ASP A 87 -13.39 17.47 4.14
N TYR A 88 -13.97 16.75 3.20
CA TYR A 88 -13.21 16.01 2.18
C TYR A 88 -14.01 15.94 0.87
N ALA A 89 -13.30 15.74 -0.24
CA ALA A 89 -13.89 15.56 -1.56
C ALA A 89 -13.17 14.43 -2.29
N GLN A 90 -13.93 13.55 -2.93
CA GLN A 90 -13.37 12.58 -3.87
C GLN A 90 -13.23 13.21 -5.25
N SER A 91 -12.06 13.05 -5.84
CA SER A 91 -11.77 13.54 -7.18
C SER A 91 -12.33 12.61 -8.26
N GLY A 92 -12.64 13.17 -9.42
CA GLY A 92 -13.01 12.36 -10.59
C GLY A 92 -11.79 11.68 -11.24
N SER A 93 -12.05 10.71 -12.13
CA SER A 93 -11.05 9.85 -12.79
C SER A 93 -9.94 10.55 -13.61
N ARG A 94 -10.01 11.88 -13.79
CA ARG A 94 -9.00 12.68 -14.50
C ARG A 94 -8.09 13.48 -13.56
N ALA A 95 -8.37 13.46 -12.25
CA ALA A 95 -7.57 14.18 -11.28
C ALA A 95 -6.24 13.45 -11.00
N ARG A 96 -5.30 14.20 -10.43
CA ARG A 96 -3.96 13.70 -10.05
C ARG A 96 -3.95 13.01 -8.69
N HIS A 97 -5.07 12.88 -8.02
CA HIS A 97 -5.18 12.27 -6.69
C HIS A 97 -6.65 11.95 -6.45
N ASP A 98 -6.93 11.03 -5.55
CA ASP A 98 -8.27 10.46 -5.39
C ASP A 98 -9.08 11.22 -4.35
N PHE A 99 -8.44 11.78 -3.33
CA PHE A 99 -9.12 12.54 -2.27
C PHE A 99 -8.41 13.82 -1.90
N THR A 100 -9.17 14.89 -1.74
CA THR A 100 -8.77 16.13 -1.07
C THR A 100 -9.37 16.13 0.32
N VAL A 101 -8.58 16.46 1.33
CA VAL A 101 -9.00 16.49 2.74
C VAL A 101 -8.70 17.87 3.29
N GLY A 102 -9.72 18.62 3.69
CA GLY A 102 -9.54 19.85 4.46
C GLY A 102 -9.50 19.52 5.94
N ILE A 103 -8.30 19.57 6.52
CA ILE A 103 -8.09 19.22 7.94
C ILE A 103 -8.55 20.39 8.81
N GLU A 104 -8.08 21.60 8.50
CA GLU A 104 -8.50 22.85 9.15
C GLU A 104 -8.75 23.93 8.08
N ARG A 105 -9.59 24.92 8.43
CA ARG A 105 -9.90 26.08 7.57
C ARG A 105 -9.23 27.37 8.03
N GLU A 106 -8.78 27.43 9.27
CA GLU A 106 -8.23 28.64 9.88
C GLU A 106 -7.06 28.30 10.82
N PRO A 107 -5.80 28.28 10.32
CA PRO A 107 -5.42 28.45 8.91
C PRO A 107 -5.82 27.25 8.05
N ASP A 108 -6.00 27.49 6.75
CA ASP A 108 -6.24 26.45 5.76
C ASP A 108 -5.11 25.41 5.79
N TYR A 109 -5.48 24.15 6.02
CA TYR A 109 -4.55 23.03 6.02
C TYR A 109 -5.17 21.86 5.26
N PHE A 110 -4.63 21.57 4.08
CA PHE A 110 -5.18 20.57 3.17
C PHE A 110 -4.20 19.44 2.90
N ALA A 111 -4.73 18.23 2.84
CA ALA A 111 -4.01 17.04 2.40
C ALA A 111 -4.61 16.47 1.11
N ALA A 112 -3.78 15.80 0.33
CA ALA A 112 -4.19 15.01 -0.82
C ALA A 112 -3.81 13.54 -0.60
N ILE A 113 -4.72 12.63 -0.94
CA ILE A 113 -4.50 11.17 -0.84
C ILE A 113 -4.64 10.54 -2.22
N GLU A 114 -3.67 9.72 -2.60
CA GLU A 114 -3.72 8.86 -3.78
C GLU A 114 -3.82 7.38 -3.35
N VAL A 115 -4.86 6.67 -3.79
CA VAL A 115 -5.15 5.29 -3.42
C VAL A 115 -4.53 4.34 -4.46
N LYS A 116 -3.82 3.32 -3.99
CA LYS A 116 -3.14 2.32 -4.82
C LYS A 116 -3.37 0.89 -4.30
N GLY A 117 -3.32 -0.06 -5.21
CA GLY A 117 -3.23 -1.48 -4.87
C GLY A 117 -1.82 -1.88 -4.44
N GLY A 118 -1.71 -2.93 -3.62
CA GLY A 118 -0.46 -3.39 -3.03
C GLY A 118 0.28 -4.49 -3.79
N GLU A 119 -0.15 -4.81 -5.01
CA GLU A 119 0.50 -5.84 -5.84
C GLU A 119 1.91 -5.44 -6.31
N GLY A 120 2.31 -4.18 -6.11
CA GLY A 120 3.69 -3.75 -6.34
C GLY A 120 4.13 -3.85 -7.79
N ASN A 121 3.23 -4.04 -8.77
CA ASN A 121 3.57 -4.21 -10.19
C ASN A 121 3.55 -2.89 -10.98
N SER A 122 2.73 -1.92 -10.59
CA SER A 122 2.61 -0.60 -11.25
C SER A 122 2.22 0.51 -10.27
N ILE A 123 3.16 1.00 -9.47
CA ILE A 123 2.98 2.27 -8.74
C ILE A 123 3.68 3.37 -9.52
N ASN A 124 2.91 4.03 -10.38
CA ASN A 124 3.19 5.41 -10.72
C ASN A 124 2.28 6.24 -9.80
N ILE A 125 2.89 7.10 -9.00
CA ILE A 125 2.16 8.14 -8.29
C ILE A 125 2.06 9.36 -9.18
N SER A 126 1.03 10.15 -8.93
CA SER A 126 0.83 11.42 -9.58
C SER A 126 1.70 12.50 -8.92
N GLU A 127 1.65 13.73 -9.46
CA GLU A 127 2.33 14.86 -8.83
C GLU A 127 1.52 15.41 -7.66
N ARG A 128 2.22 15.70 -6.55
CA ARG A 128 1.66 16.44 -5.41
C ARG A 128 1.01 17.75 -5.88
N PRO A 129 -0.26 17.99 -5.54
CA PRO A 129 -0.90 19.28 -5.79
C PRO A 129 -0.17 20.42 -5.05
N LEU A 130 -0.03 21.59 -5.70
CA LEU A 130 0.69 22.73 -5.13
C LEU A 130 0.08 23.28 -3.83
N TRP A 131 -1.22 23.08 -3.63
CA TRP A 131 -1.95 23.53 -2.45
C TRP A 131 -1.90 22.54 -1.29
N ALA A 132 -1.40 21.32 -1.51
CA ALA A 132 -1.43 20.28 -0.50
C ALA A 132 -0.25 20.46 0.47
N GLU A 133 -0.55 20.69 1.74
CA GLU A 133 0.40 20.70 2.85
C GLU A 133 0.90 19.29 3.16
N GLU A 134 0.07 18.28 2.88
CA GLU A 134 0.45 16.87 2.93
C GLU A 134 0.00 16.12 1.66
N PHE A 135 0.86 15.27 1.13
CA PHE A 135 0.55 14.32 0.08
C PHE A 135 0.85 12.91 0.55
N ALA A 136 -0.21 12.12 0.71
CA ALA A 136 -0.14 10.76 1.17
C ALA A 136 -0.53 9.75 0.09
N VAL A 137 0.08 8.57 0.17
CA VAL A 137 -0.31 7.42 -0.66
C VAL A 137 -0.96 6.38 0.24
N TRP A 138 -2.13 5.88 -0.14
CA TRP A 138 -2.84 4.83 0.58
C TRP A 138 -2.78 3.51 -0.18
N CYS A 139 -2.06 2.53 0.34
CA CYS A 139 -1.85 1.24 -0.29
C CYS A 139 -2.58 0.10 0.43
N HIS A 140 -3.24 -0.74 -0.35
CA HIS A 140 -3.91 -1.95 0.14
C HIS A 140 -3.10 -3.23 -0.12
N LEU A 141 -2.61 -3.91 0.92
CA LEU A 141 -1.76 -5.12 0.80
C LEU A 141 -2.56 -6.44 0.71
N ASP A 142 -3.85 -6.35 0.43
CA ASP A 142 -4.83 -7.45 0.43
C ASP A 142 -5.02 -8.11 -0.94
N GLY A 143 -4.26 -7.70 -1.97
CA GLY A 143 -4.48 -8.15 -3.36
C GLY A 143 -4.15 -9.62 -3.65
N ALA A 144 -3.07 -10.16 -3.07
CA ALA A 144 -2.69 -11.56 -3.25
C ALA A 144 -1.89 -12.10 -2.06
N ILE A 145 -2.25 -13.31 -1.59
CA ILE A 145 -1.60 -13.95 -0.44
C ILE A 145 -0.36 -14.79 -0.80
N VAL A 146 0.04 -14.79 -2.07
CA VAL A 146 1.19 -15.57 -2.57
C VAL A 146 2.52 -15.04 -2.06
N ASN A 147 2.59 -13.75 -1.77
CA ASN A 147 3.77 -13.08 -1.26
C ASN A 147 3.49 -12.56 0.14
N GLN A 148 4.49 -12.62 1.02
CA GLN A 148 4.35 -12.06 2.36
C GLN A 148 4.08 -10.54 2.31
N PRO A 149 3.34 -9.98 3.28
CA PRO A 149 2.92 -8.57 3.27
C PRO A 149 4.14 -7.63 3.20
N ALA A 150 5.20 -7.99 3.92
CA ALA A 150 6.46 -7.25 3.91
C ALA A 150 7.14 -7.19 2.54
N HIS A 151 6.96 -8.20 1.67
CA HIS A 151 7.50 -8.17 0.31
C HIS A 151 6.75 -7.15 -0.55
N GLY A 152 5.42 -7.07 -0.39
CA GLY A 152 4.59 -6.02 -0.99
C GLY A 152 5.04 -4.63 -0.53
N ALA A 153 5.13 -4.42 0.79
CA ALA A 153 5.57 -3.14 1.36
C ALA A 153 6.96 -2.72 0.85
N HIS A 154 7.94 -3.63 0.87
CA HIS A 154 9.28 -3.39 0.33
C HIS A 154 9.25 -2.93 -1.13
N SER A 155 8.47 -3.61 -1.98
CA SER A 155 8.34 -3.29 -3.40
C SER A 155 7.73 -1.90 -3.63
N ILE A 156 6.74 -1.53 -2.82
CA ILE A 156 6.02 -0.26 -2.89
C ILE A 156 6.93 0.89 -2.44
N ILE A 157 7.58 0.74 -1.29
CA ILE A 157 8.54 1.73 -0.76
C ILE A 157 9.66 1.98 -1.78
N ASN A 158 10.22 0.92 -2.38
CA ASN A 158 11.27 1.05 -3.39
C ASN A 158 10.84 1.80 -4.65
N ARG A 159 9.57 1.66 -5.06
CA ARG A 159 9.00 2.38 -6.21
C ARG A 159 8.75 3.84 -5.88
N LEU A 160 8.13 4.12 -4.73
CA LEU A 160 7.87 5.49 -4.29
C LEU A 160 9.16 6.28 -4.10
N THR A 161 10.15 5.70 -3.42
CA THR A 161 11.45 6.35 -3.23
C THR A 161 12.22 6.49 -4.56
N ASN A 162 11.99 5.63 -5.55
CA ASN A 162 12.51 5.82 -6.90
C ASN A 162 11.83 6.98 -7.65
N GLU A 163 10.50 7.10 -7.58
CA GLU A 163 9.76 8.25 -8.12
C GLU A 163 10.19 9.56 -7.44
N LEU A 164 10.39 9.52 -6.12
CA LEU A 164 10.85 10.66 -5.32
C LEU A 164 12.20 11.18 -5.81
N VAL A 165 13.22 10.31 -5.95
CA VAL A 165 14.57 10.78 -6.34
C VAL A 165 14.75 10.98 -7.85
N ARG A 166 14.03 10.23 -8.69
CA ARG A 166 14.23 10.29 -10.16
C ARG A 166 13.26 11.23 -10.87
N ARG A 167 12.11 11.50 -10.27
CA ARG A 167 11.05 12.35 -10.86
C ARG A 167 10.61 13.47 -9.92
N HIS A 168 11.30 13.67 -8.80
CA HIS A 168 11.01 14.73 -7.82
C HIS A 168 9.58 14.68 -7.28
N LYS A 169 8.96 13.49 -7.22
CA LYS A 169 7.61 13.32 -6.68
C LYS A 169 7.67 13.11 -5.17
N LEU A 170 7.56 14.20 -4.43
CA LEU A 170 7.57 14.17 -2.97
C LEU A 170 6.26 13.57 -2.43
N VAL A 171 6.39 12.60 -1.54
CA VAL A 171 5.31 11.99 -0.75
C VAL A 171 5.71 12.18 0.72
N ASP A 172 4.77 12.59 1.57
CA ASP A 172 5.05 12.85 2.99
C ASP A 172 4.75 11.61 3.85
N ALA A 173 3.69 10.87 3.49
CA ALA A 173 3.27 9.67 4.20
C ALA A 173 2.76 8.56 3.27
N LEU A 174 2.94 7.31 3.68
CA LEU A 174 2.40 6.13 3.04
C LEU A 174 1.63 5.31 4.07
N PHE A 175 0.36 5.04 3.80
CA PHE A 175 -0.46 4.15 4.62
C PHE A 175 -0.48 2.77 3.99
N PHE A 176 -0.17 1.74 4.78
CA PHE A 176 -0.52 0.36 4.44
C PHE A 176 -1.73 -0.07 5.23
N LYS A 177 -2.82 -0.35 4.53
CA LYS A 177 -3.99 -1.02 5.09
C LYS A 177 -4.09 -2.42 4.50
N ASP A 178 -4.48 -3.35 5.34
CA ASP A 178 -4.76 -4.71 4.92
C ASP A 178 -6.00 -5.23 5.64
N LEU A 179 -6.91 -5.83 4.89
CA LEU A 179 -8.14 -6.39 5.44
C LEU A 179 -7.90 -7.70 6.20
N LEU A 180 -6.77 -8.36 5.95
CA LEU A 180 -6.36 -9.59 6.63
C LEU A 180 -5.48 -9.32 7.84
N CYS A 181 -4.94 -8.11 8.02
CA CYS A 181 -4.04 -7.80 9.14
C CYS A 181 -4.70 -8.10 10.48
N GLY A 182 -4.04 -8.92 11.29
CA GLY A 182 -4.53 -9.31 12.60
C GLY A 182 -5.51 -10.48 12.54
N THR A 183 -6.08 -10.83 11.40
CA THR A 183 -7.02 -11.96 11.29
C THR A 183 -6.32 -13.31 11.38
N ARG A 184 -7.07 -14.41 11.54
CA ARG A 184 -6.53 -15.78 11.54
C ARG A 184 -5.79 -16.20 10.28
N THR A 185 -6.01 -15.53 9.15
CA THR A 185 -5.27 -15.82 7.91
C THR A 185 -3.94 -15.09 7.83
N ARG A 186 -3.78 -14.02 8.63
CA ARG A 186 -2.57 -13.22 8.73
C ARG A 186 -2.45 -12.59 10.13
N PRO A 187 -2.16 -13.40 11.17
CA PRO A 187 -2.00 -12.91 12.52
C PRO A 187 -0.95 -11.80 12.56
N CYS A 188 -1.23 -10.80 13.39
CA CYS A 188 -0.35 -9.66 13.54
C CYS A 188 0.08 -9.56 15.00
N PRO A 189 1.39 -9.50 15.30
CA PRO A 189 1.88 -9.33 16.66
C PRO A 189 1.38 -8.05 17.37
N LYS A 190 0.86 -7.08 16.62
CA LYS A 190 0.25 -5.86 17.17
C LYS A 190 -1.11 -6.11 17.82
N TYR A 191 -1.80 -7.18 17.44
CA TYR A 191 -3.15 -7.52 17.88
C TYR A 191 -3.21 -8.98 18.37
N PRO A 192 -2.44 -9.35 19.41
CA PRO A 192 -2.44 -10.71 19.91
C PRO A 192 -3.83 -11.08 20.43
N GLU A 193 -4.31 -12.29 20.10
CA GLU A 193 -5.57 -12.86 20.60
C GLU A 193 -6.86 -12.17 20.07
N CYS A 194 -6.72 -11.21 19.14
CA CYS A 194 -7.86 -10.54 18.51
C CYS A 194 -8.22 -11.13 17.13
N GLU A 195 -7.68 -12.29 16.76
CA GLU A 195 -7.71 -12.77 15.38
C GLU A 195 -9.10 -13.07 14.81
N ASP A 196 -10.09 -13.30 15.69
CA ASP A 196 -11.49 -13.54 15.31
C ASP A 196 -12.33 -12.25 15.23
N GLU A 197 -11.88 -11.13 15.81
CA GLU A 197 -12.70 -9.91 15.97
C GLU A 197 -12.10 -8.67 15.29
N ILE A 198 -10.77 -8.58 15.16
CA ILE A 198 -10.08 -7.35 14.72
C ILE A 198 -10.51 -6.84 13.35
N GLY A 199 -10.80 -7.74 12.40
CA GLY A 199 -11.32 -7.44 11.06
C GLY A 199 -10.84 -6.12 10.43
N LEU A 200 -11.79 -5.22 10.18
CA LEU A 200 -11.51 -3.90 9.57
C LEU A 200 -10.88 -2.91 10.56
N GLU A 201 -11.02 -3.15 11.87
CA GLU A 201 -10.56 -2.27 12.96
C GLU A 201 -9.04 -2.26 13.12
N ALA A 202 -8.32 -3.21 12.51
CA ALA A 202 -6.86 -3.14 12.42
C ALA A 202 -6.42 -1.82 11.78
N ALA A 203 -5.79 -0.94 12.58
CA ALA A 203 -5.21 0.32 12.13
C ALA A 203 -4.21 0.12 10.98
N PRO A 204 -4.13 1.10 10.05
CA PRO A 204 -3.08 1.10 9.04
C PRO A 204 -1.70 1.31 9.67
N ASP A 205 -0.68 0.90 8.93
CA ASP A 205 0.72 1.20 9.23
C ASP A 205 1.15 2.45 8.47
N VAL A 206 1.80 3.39 9.15
CA VAL A 206 2.19 4.70 8.63
C VAL A 206 3.69 4.74 8.38
N PHE A 207 4.08 4.99 7.15
CA PHE A 207 5.46 5.15 6.73
C PHE A 207 5.70 6.63 6.42
N LEU A 208 6.55 7.27 7.21
CA LEU A 208 6.90 8.69 7.10
C LEU A 208 8.12 8.86 6.20
N PHE A 209 7.99 9.70 5.18
CA PHE A 209 9.02 9.90 4.15
C PHE A 209 9.87 11.14 4.44
N PRO A 210 10.95 11.39 3.67
CA PRO A 210 11.78 12.59 3.81
C PRO A 210 10.98 13.88 3.58
N GLN A 211 11.30 14.93 4.32
CA GLN A 211 10.63 16.24 4.24
C GLN A 211 10.87 17.00 2.92
N ARG A 212 11.83 16.54 2.13
CA ARG A 212 12.21 17.12 0.83
C ARG A 212 12.94 16.09 0.00
N VAL A 213 13.04 16.34 -1.30
CA VAL A 213 13.76 15.45 -2.22
C VAL A 213 15.27 15.52 -1.92
N PRO A 214 15.95 14.39 -1.66
CA PRO A 214 17.40 14.37 -1.46
C PRO A 214 18.15 15.00 -2.64
N SER A 215 19.20 15.76 -2.32
CA SER A 215 20.06 16.46 -3.29
C SER A 215 21.53 16.25 -2.94
N LEU A 216 22.48 16.70 -3.77
CA LEU A 216 23.90 16.52 -3.42
C LEU A 216 24.33 17.41 -2.24
N ASP A 217 23.67 18.55 -2.07
CA ASP A 217 23.94 19.49 -0.96
C ASP A 217 23.26 19.04 0.33
N ASP A 218 22.17 18.27 0.20
CA ASP A 218 21.45 17.66 1.30
C ASP A 218 21.09 16.21 0.95
N PRO A 219 22.08 15.29 1.08
CA PRO A 219 21.98 13.94 0.55
C PRO A 219 21.02 13.05 1.32
N GLU A 220 20.66 13.40 2.55
CA GLU A 220 19.80 12.62 3.43
C GLU A 220 18.94 13.57 4.28
N PRO A 221 17.89 14.15 3.67
CA PRO A 221 16.99 15.06 4.38
C PRO A 221 16.29 14.35 5.54
N PRO A 222 15.94 15.07 6.62
CA PRO A 222 15.21 14.48 7.74
C PRO A 222 13.85 13.95 7.29
N VAL A 223 13.42 12.85 7.91
CA VAL A 223 12.07 12.29 7.75
C VAL A 223 11.03 13.15 8.47
N HIS A 224 9.77 13.05 8.03
CA HIS A 224 8.65 13.59 8.78
C HIS A 224 8.47 12.88 10.12
N THR A 225 7.82 13.57 11.06
CA THR A 225 7.31 12.99 12.31
C THR A 225 5.80 13.06 12.32
N VAL A 226 5.16 12.20 13.11
CA VAL A 226 3.70 12.23 13.26
C VAL A 226 3.20 13.51 13.93
N ASP A 227 4.03 14.19 14.72
CA ASP A 227 3.68 15.49 15.31
C ASP A 227 3.66 16.61 14.26
N ARG A 228 4.40 16.44 13.16
CA ARG A 228 4.49 17.43 12.08
C ARG A 228 3.39 17.26 11.04
N LEU A 229 2.97 16.03 10.77
CA LEU A 229 1.89 15.71 9.83
C LEU A 229 0.59 15.50 10.61
N ARG A 230 -0.47 16.21 10.25
CA ARG A 230 -1.77 16.12 10.91
C ARG A 230 -2.56 14.89 10.46
N LEU A 231 -2.59 14.61 9.15
CA LEU A 231 -3.44 13.53 8.62
C LEU A 231 -3.11 12.15 9.22
N PRO A 232 -1.83 11.72 9.35
CA PRO A 232 -1.52 10.40 9.88
C PRO A 232 -1.92 10.24 11.35
N GLY A 233 -1.74 11.30 12.15
CA GLY A 233 -2.18 11.31 13.56
C GLY A 233 -3.69 11.10 13.68
N LEU A 234 -4.48 11.87 12.92
CA LEU A 234 -5.95 11.76 12.93
C LEU A 234 -6.43 10.38 12.48
N ILE A 235 -5.78 9.79 11.48
CA ILE A 235 -6.12 8.43 11.03
C ILE A 235 -5.82 7.43 12.14
N LEU A 236 -4.65 7.47 12.77
CA LEU A 236 -4.30 6.54 13.84
C LEU A 236 -5.25 6.68 15.04
N GLU A 237 -5.60 7.90 15.42
CA GLU A 237 -6.59 8.19 16.47
C GLU A 237 -7.99 7.61 16.13
N LEU A 238 -8.43 7.73 14.88
CA LEU A 238 -9.71 7.17 14.44
C LEU A 238 -9.79 5.65 14.68
N PHE A 239 -8.68 4.94 14.46
CA PHE A 239 -8.54 3.51 14.70
C PHE A 239 -8.23 3.15 16.16
N GLY A 240 -8.30 4.11 17.08
CA GLY A 240 -8.09 3.88 18.52
C GLY A 240 -6.62 3.60 18.88
N VAL A 241 -5.67 4.02 18.06
CA VAL A 241 -4.24 3.88 18.38
C VAL A 241 -3.82 5.01 19.31
N ASP A 242 -3.67 4.69 20.60
CA ASP A 242 -3.18 5.63 21.61
C ASP A 242 -1.73 6.05 21.35
N MET A 243 -1.38 7.27 21.79
CA MET A 243 0.00 7.79 21.69
C MET A 243 1.06 6.87 22.31
N SER A 244 0.70 6.11 23.35
CA SER A 244 1.60 5.19 24.06
C SER A 244 2.01 3.95 23.25
N VAL A 245 1.26 3.63 22.19
CA VAL A 245 1.49 2.47 21.31
C VAL A 245 1.61 2.86 19.84
N GLN A 246 1.60 4.16 19.55
CA GLN A 246 1.64 4.70 18.19
C GLN A 246 2.93 4.35 17.45
N ASP A 247 4.04 4.19 18.18
CA ASP A 247 5.33 3.75 17.66
C ASP A 247 5.27 2.38 16.97
N ARG A 248 4.36 1.50 17.40
CA ARG A 248 4.09 0.20 16.74
C ARG A 248 3.45 0.34 15.36
N HIS A 249 2.94 1.53 15.04
CA HIS A 249 2.26 1.85 13.79
C HIS A 249 3.03 2.83 12.92
N ILE A 250 4.23 3.26 13.34
CA ILE A 250 5.02 4.26 12.63
C ILE A 250 6.35 3.64 12.17
N TRP A 251 6.65 3.88 10.90
CA TRP A 251 7.90 3.57 10.24
C TRP A 251 8.49 4.83 9.66
N GLU A 252 9.82 4.91 9.63
CA GLU A 252 10.56 5.99 9.02
C GLU A 252 11.25 5.48 7.75
N VAL A 253 11.10 6.21 6.65
CA VAL A 253 11.72 5.89 5.37
C VAL A 253 12.81 6.91 5.10
N HIS A 254 14.03 6.56 5.48
CA HIS A 254 15.22 7.37 5.23
C HIS A 254 15.69 7.14 3.80
N VAL A 255 15.87 8.23 3.04
CA VAL A 255 16.31 8.16 1.64
C VAL A 255 17.57 8.99 1.49
N LYS A 256 18.64 8.34 1.06
CA LYS A 256 19.92 8.97 0.80
C LYS A 256 20.29 8.90 -0.67
N ILE A 257 20.86 9.98 -1.20
CA ILE A 257 21.56 9.93 -2.49
C ILE A 257 23.07 10.07 -2.31
N ALA A 258 23.83 9.32 -3.11
CA ALA A 258 25.28 9.43 -3.15
C ALA A 258 25.79 9.44 -4.59
N LYS A 259 26.81 10.27 -4.84
CA LYS A 259 27.52 10.32 -6.13
C LYS A 259 28.72 9.38 -6.09
N SER A 260 28.78 8.48 -7.06
CA SER A 260 29.90 7.58 -7.28
C SER A 260 31.06 8.33 -7.95
N PRO A 261 32.31 7.83 -7.87
CA PRO A 261 33.48 8.48 -8.49
C PRO A 261 33.35 8.70 -10.00
N ASN A 262 32.59 7.84 -10.69
CA ASN A 262 32.28 7.96 -12.12
C ASN A 262 31.14 8.95 -12.43
N GLY A 263 30.71 9.75 -11.45
CA GLY A 263 29.66 10.76 -11.59
C GLY A 263 28.23 10.24 -11.52
N MET A 264 28.01 8.93 -11.39
CA MET A 264 26.66 8.34 -11.30
C MET A 264 26.07 8.47 -9.90
N LEU A 265 24.77 8.75 -9.80
CA LEU A 265 24.02 8.76 -8.55
C LEU A 265 23.53 7.36 -8.19
N ARG A 266 23.41 7.10 -6.88
CA ARG A 266 22.72 5.94 -6.30
C ARG A 266 21.79 6.40 -5.20
N ARG A 267 20.67 5.69 -5.04
CA ARG A 267 19.70 5.84 -3.96
C ARG A 267 19.95 4.72 -2.98
N MET A 268 20.08 5.06 -1.71
CA MET A 268 20.04 4.13 -0.59
C MET A 268 18.78 4.44 0.20
N VAL A 269 18.08 3.40 0.63
CA VAL A 269 16.90 3.53 1.48
C VAL A 269 17.05 2.63 2.68
N GLN A 270 16.75 3.20 3.83
CA GLN A 270 16.72 2.52 5.11
C GLN A 270 15.33 2.73 5.71
N VAL A 271 14.66 1.64 6.06
CA VAL A 271 13.37 1.68 6.75
C VAL A 271 13.62 1.37 8.22
N CYS A 272 13.27 2.29 9.09
CA CYS A 272 13.40 2.15 10.53
C CYS A 272 12.02 1.94 11.18
N HIS A 273 11.99 1.16 12.24
CA HIS A 273 10.82 0.93 13.09
C HIS A 273 11.27 0.85 14.53
N GLN A 274 10.66 1.64 15.43
CA GLN A 274 11.03 1.68 16.85
C GLN A 274 12.54 1.86 17.09
N GLY A 275 13.19 2.69 16.24
CA GLY A 275 14.63 2.97 16.30
C GLY A 275 15.54 1.91 15.67
N GLU A 276 15.01 0.80 15.18
CA GLU A 276 15.78 -0.27 14.53
C GLU A 276 15.61 -0.28 13.02
N THR A 277 16.70 -0.51 12.29
CA THR A 277 16.64 -0.75 10.85
C THR A 277 16.02 -2.10 10.56
N VAL A 278 14.86 -2.11 9.89
CA VAL A 278 14.12 -3.33 9.57
C VAL A 278 14.18 -3.70 8.09
N ASP A 279 14.58 -2.80 7.20
CA ASP A 279 14.73 -3.07 5.78
C ASP A 279 15.71 -2.08 5.14
N GLU A 280 16.43 -2.53 4.12
CA GLU A 280 17.43 -1.73 3.40
C GLU A 280 17.40 -2.05 1.91
N SER A 281 17.66 -1.04 1.09
CA SER A 281 17.78 -1.23 -0.35
C SER A 281 18.69 -0.21 -0.99
N THR A 282 19.38 -0.62 -2.05
CA THR A 282 20.21 0.25 -2.88
C THR A 282 19.79 0.10 -4.32
N SER A 283 19.56 1.23 -5.00
CA SER A 283 19.20 1.22 -6.40
C SER A 283 20.42 0.93 -7.30
N ARG A 284 20.13 0.57 -8.55
CA ARG A 284 21.15 0.65 -9.60
C ARG A 284 21.60 2.11 -9.78
N PRO A 285 22.86 2.35 -10.18
CA PRO A 285 23.33 3.71 -10.42
C PRO A 285 22.64 4.33 -11.65
N TRP A 286 22.39 5.64 -11.64
CA TRP A 286 21.86 6.40 -12.79
C TRP A 286 22.63 7.70 -13.01
N ARG A 287 22.47 8.33 -14.19
CA ARG A 287 22.99 9.68 -14.45
C ARG A 287 21.89 10.71 -14.16
N THR A 288 22.26 11.86 -13.62
CA THR A 288 21.38 13.03 -13.62
C THR A 288 21.00 13.36 -15.07
N GLN A 289 19.71 13.48 -15.36
CA GLN A 289 19.29 14.15 -16.58
C GLN A 289 19.57 15.64 -16.39
N GLU A 290 20.25 16.25 -17.35
CA GLU A 290 20.45 17.71 -17.42
C GLU A 290 19.10 18.43 -17.57
#